data_AF-A0A7Y7P603-F1
#
_entry.id   AF-A0A7Y7P603-F1
#
_cell.length_a   1.000
_cell.length_b   1.000
_cell.length_c   1.000
_cell.angle_alpha   90.00
_cell.angle_beta   90.00
_cell.angle_gamma   90.00
#
_symmetry.space_group_name_H-M   'P 1'
#
loop_
_entity.id
_entity.type
_entity.pdbx_description
1 polymer ?
#
loop_
_entity_poly.entity_id
_entity_poly.type
_entity_poly.pdbx_seq_one_letter_code
_entity_poly.pdbx_strand_id
1 'polypeptide(L)'
;MIKRNSDLIILLIIWIVSIYSVIYGILNSNEFGIQNYIGYGLLIGLSIIRYFKFRKFKTILGIVLVFGSINAIQFTYATMTLVFSWKPFGNSFSSFGIQPLSIVLLLFLVLINYSEFRNLLAENFTDDPNETIERQKRIVEKYYEELKSEKYIKLQEIVDNKKMYRIEYVIAARKLLEERRNKQ
;
A
#
# COMPACT_ATOMS: atom_id res chain seq x y z
N MET A 1 -9.46 -4.60 -24.84
CA MET A 1 -8.47 -3.71 -25.49
C MET A 1 -7.90 -2.66 -24.53
N ILE A 2 -8.76 -1.97 -23.76
CA ILE A 2 -8.37 -0.90 -22.81
C ILE A 2 -7.34 -1.37 -21.77
N LYS A 3 -7.50 -2.56 -21.16
CA LYS A 3 -6.58 -3.10 -20.15
C LYS A 3 -5.13 -3.31 -20.64
N ARG A 4 -4.94 -3.61 -21.92
CA ARG A 4 -3.60 -3.87 -22.50
C ARG A 4 -2.79 -2.60 -22.73
N ASN A 5 -3.49 -1.50 -23.00
CA ASN A 5 -2.88 -0.22 -23.38
C ASN A 5 -3.24 0.90 -22.40
N SER A 6 -3.71 0.57 -21.19
CA SER A 6 -4.17 1.56 -20.21
C SER A 6 -3.07 2.55 -19.83
N ASP A 7 -1.84 2.05 -19.76
CA ASP A 7 -0.64 2.82 -19.48
C ASP A 7 -0.32 3.82 -20.60
N LEU A 8 -0.58 3.47 -21.86
CA LEU A 8 -0.44 4.38 -23.01
C LEU A 8 -1.53 5.44 -23.00
N ILE A 9 -2.77 5.07 -22.68
CA ILE A 9 -3.88 6.02 -22.53
C ILE A 9 -3.55 7.05 -21.44
N ILE A 10 -3.08 6.58 -20.28
CA ILE A 10 -2.66 7.45 -19.17
C ILE A 10 -1.52 8.38 -19.62
N LEU A 11 -0.48 7.82 -20.25
CA LEU A 11 0.66 8.62 -20.73
C LEU A 11 0.21 9.70 -21.72
N LEU A 12 -0.72 9.37 -22.62
CA LEU A 12 -1.27 10.30 -23.60
C LEU A 12 -2.09 11.41 -22.93
N ILE A 13 -2.89 11.08 -21.91
CA ILE A 13 -3.63 12.09 -21.14
C ILE A 13 -2.64 13.04 -20.43
N ILE A 14 -1.59 12.50 -19.80
CA ILE A 14 -0.56 13.34 -19.14
C ILE A 14 0.10 14.26 -20.17
N TRP A 15 0.45 13.76 -21.36
CA TRP A 15 1.02 14.58 -22.43
C TRP A 15 0.10 15.72 -22.87
N ILE A 16 -1.18 15.43 -23.17
CA ILE A 16 -2.14 16.46 -23.58
C ILE A 16 -2.23 17.56 -22.53
N VAL A 17 -2.36 17.15 -21.27
CA VAL A 17 -2.51 18.10 -20.15
C VAL A 17 -1.22 18.88 -19.89
N SER A 18 -0.06 18.25 -19.98
CA SER A 18 1.24 18.91 -19.84
C SER A 18 1.52 19.90 -20.97
N ILE A 19 1.22 19.55 -22.22
CA ILE A 19 1.36 20.46 -23.36
C ILE A 19 0.44 21.67 -23.18
N TYR A 20 -0.82 21.43 -22.86
CA TYR A 20 -1.78 22.50 -22.56
C TYR A 20 -1.27 23.41 -21.42
N SER A 21 -0.75 22.80 -20.35
CA SER A 21 -0.19 23.51 -19.21
C SER A 21 1.01 24.39 -19.58
N VAL A 22 1.92 23.88 -20.43
CA VAL A 22 3.08 24.64 -20.90
C VAL A 22 2.64 25.82 -21.76
N ILE A 23 1.75 25.60 -22.75
CA ILE A 23 1.22 26.66 -23.61
C ILE A 23 0.53 27.74 -22.76
N TYR A 24 -0.35 27.32 -21.86
CA TYR A 24 -1.09 28.24 -21.00
C TYR A 24 -0.15 29.02 -20.06
N GLY A 25 0.87 28.37 -19.49
CA GLY A 25 1.83 29.03 -18.61
C GLY A 25 2.67 30.07 -19.33
N ILE A 26 3.10 29.78 -20.57
CA ILE A 26 3.83 30.75 -21.42
C ILE A 26 2.94 31.95 -21.75
N LEU A 27 1.69 31.71 -22.18
CA LEU A 27 0.77 32.79 -22.59
C LEU A 27 0.38 33.72 -21.45
N ASN A 28 0.29 33.20 -20.21
CA ASN A 28 -0.12 33.96 -19.04
C ASN A 28 1.07 34.39 -18.15
N SER A 29 2.31 34.18 -18.60
CA SER A 29 3.52 34.49 -17.84
C SER A 29 3.54 33.86 -16.43
N ASN A 30 2.96 32.66 -16.29
CA ASN A 30 3.04 31.91 -15.04
C ASN A 30 4.43 31.30 -14.89
N GLU A 31 5.00 31.42 -13.70
CA GLU A 31 6.29 30.79 -13.38
C GLU A 31 6.13 29.28 -13.19
N PHE A 32 7.06 28.51 -13.76
CA PHE A 32 7.16 27.07 -13.54
C PHE A 32 8.11 26.79 -12.37
N GLY A 33 7.65 26.01 -11.40
CA GLY A 33 8.47 25.58 -10.28
C GLY A 33 9.42 24.44 -10.65
N ILE A 34 10.40 24.18 -9.78
CA ILE A 34 11.33 23.03 -9.92
C ILE A 34 10.58 21.71 -10.08
N GLN A 35 9.42 21.55 -9.42
CA GLN A 35 8.58 20.36 -9.52
C GLN A 35 8.02 20.16 -10.93
N ASN A 36 7.76 21.23 -11.68
CA ASN A 36 7.30 21.15 -13.07
C ASN A 36 8.42 20.66 -13.98
N TYR A 37 9.63 21.19 -13.84
CA TYR A 37 10.79 20.75 -14.62
C TYR A 37 11.10 19.27 -14.39
N ILE A 38 11.06 18.82 -13.14
CA ILE A 38 11.20 17.40 -12.79
C ILE A 38 10.07 16.57 -13.43
N GLY A 39 8.83 17.06 -13.38
CA GLY A 39 7.68 16.37 -13.98
C GLY A 39 7.78 16.22 -15.48
N TYR A 40 8.14 17.27 -16.20
CA TYR A 40 8.33 17.22 -17.65
C TYR A 40 9.51 16.33 -18.03
N GLY A 41 10.62 16.40 -17.30
CA GLY A 41 11.76 15.50 -17.51
C GLY A 41 11.38 14.03 -17.33
N LEU A 42 10.64 13.71 -16.27
CA LEU A 42 10.14 12.36 -16.04
C LEU A 42 9.11 11.92 -17.08
N LEU A 43 8.27 12.81 -17.58
CA LEU A 43 7.31 12.51 -18.64
C LEU A 43 8.01 12.08 -19.95
N ILE A 44 9.09 12.79 -20.30
CA ILE A 44 9.95 12.43 -21.43
C ILE A 44 10.61 11.07 -21.15
N GLY A 45 11.20 10.89 -19.97
CA GLY A 45 11.83 9.63 -19.56
C GLY A 45 10.86 8.43 -19.61
N LEU A 46 9.64 8.60 -19.12
CA LEU A 46 8.59 7.58 -19.18
C LEU A 46 8.24 7.22 -20.63
N SER A 47 8.18 8.21 -21.52
CA SER A 47 7.90 7.98 -22.94
C SER A 47 8.99 7.14 -23.60
N ILE A 48 10.26 7.42 -23.27
CA ILE A 48 11.42 6.65 -23.74
C ILE A 48 11.38 5.22 -23.17
N ILE A 49 11.20 5.06 -21.86
CA ILE A 49 11.11 3.74 -21.21
C ILE A 49 9.98 2.91 -21.83
N ARG A 50 8.84 3.54 -22.15
CA ARG A 50 7.71 2.88 -22.80
C ARG A 50 8.05 2.43 -24.21
N TYR A 51 8.74 3.27 -24.99
CA TYR A 51 9.20 2.95 -26.32
C TYR A 51 10.07 1.68 -26.34
N PHE A 52 10.97 1.54 -25.35
CA PHE A 52 11.77 0.32 -25.15
C PHE A 52 11.00 -0.89 -24.60
N LYS A 53 9.68 -0.79 -24.41
CA LYS A 53 8.80 -1.87 -23.92
C LYS A 53 9.26 -2.50 -22.60
N PHE A 54 9.78 -1.68 -21.68
CA PHE A 54 10.27 -2.18 -20.40
C PHE A 54 9.16 -2.88 -19.58
N ARG A 55 9.44 -4.10 -19.07
CA ARG A 55 8.43 -4.96 -18.42
C ARG A 55 7.78 -4.32 -17.19
N LYS A 56 8.52 -3.49 -16.44
CA LYS A 56 8.06 -2.82 -15.21
C LYS A 56 7.49 -1.41 -15.46
N PHE A 57 7.19 -1.03 -16.70
CA PHE A 57 6.72 0.33 -17.02
C PHE A 57 5.49 0.74 -16.21
N LYS A 58 4.47 -0.13 -16.08
CA LYS A 58 3.26 0.17 -15.30
C LYS A 58 3.57 0.51 -13.83
N THR A 59 4.54 -0.19 -13.23
CA THR A 59 4.98 0.06 -11.85
C THR A 59 5.66 1.41 -11.74
N ILE A 60 6.57 1.74 -12.67
CA ILE A 60 7.26 3.04 -12.70
C ILE A 60 6.25 4.17 -12.89
N LEU A 61 5.31 4.01 -13.83
CA LEU A 61 4.22 4.96 -14.06
C LEU A 61 3.36 5.15 -12.80
N GLY A 62 3.01 4.07 -12.10
CA GLY A 62 2.27 4.13 -10.84
C GLY A 62 3.02 4.89 -9.76
N ILE A 63 4.32 4.64 -9.59
CA ILE A 63 5.19 5.36 -8.64
C ILE A 63 5.20 6.87 -8.97
N VAL A 64 5.40 7.21 -10.25
CA VAL A 64 5.39 8.61 -10.70
C VAL A 64 4.04 9.28 -10.41
N LEU A 65 2.91 8.58 -10.62
CA LEU A 65 1.58 9.09 -10.28
C LEU A 65 1.34 9.25 -8.78
N VAL A 66 1.94 8.39 -7.94
CA VAL A 66 1.91 8.55 -6.47
C VAL A 66 2.64 9.82 -6.06
N PHE A 67 3.86 10.04 -6.57
CA PHE A 67 4.61 11.27 -6.31
C PHE A 67 3.90 12.51 -6.86
N GLY A 68 3.24 12.38 -8.02
CA GLY A 68 2.38 13.43 -8.56
C GLY A 68 1.20 13.74 -7.65
N SER A 69 0.59 12.72 -7.03
CA SER A 69 -0.58 12.88 -6.16
C SER A 69 -0.28 13.73 -4.93
N ILE A 70 0.92 13.62 -4.38
CA ILE A 70 1.42 14.42 -3.24
C ILE A 70 2.15 15.70 -3.68
N ASN A 71 2.02 16.09 -4.95
CA ASN A 71 2.62 17.30 -5.53
C ASN A 71 4.16 17.37 -5.43
N ALA A 72 4.84 16.22 -5.25
CA ALA A 72 6.30 16.14 -5.32
C ALA A 72 6.81 16.31 -6.76
N ILE A 73 5.97 15.95 -7.73
CA ILE A 73 6.19 16.12 -9.17
C ILE A 73 4.94 16.78 -9.74
N GLN A 74 5.11 17.72 -10.67
CA GLN A 74 3.98 18.43 -11.27
C GLN A 74 3.94 18.28 -12.79
N PHE A 75 2.82 17.78 -13.30
CA PHE A 75 2.53 17.73 -14.74
C PHE A 75 1.75 18.95 -15.24
N THR A 76 1.26 19.78 -14.32
CA THR A 76 0.42 20.96 -14.58
C THR A 76 0.92 22.16 -13.80
N TYR A 77 0.69 23.36 -14.31
CA TYR A 77 0.92 24.62 -13.59
C TYR A 77 -0.08 24.79 -12.43
N ALA A 78 -1.29 24.23 -12.59
CA ALA A 78 -2.32 24.27 -11.57
C ALA A 78 -2.04 23.22 -10.48
N THR A 79 -1.88 23.69 -9.26
CA THR A 79 -1.78 22.88 -8.04
C THR A 79 -2.95 23.22 -7.13
N MET A 80 -3.53 22.20 -6.48
CA MET A 80 -4.52 22.44 -5.42
C MET A 80 -3.82 22.24 -4.09
N THR A 81 -3.65 23.33 -3.35
CA THR A 81 -3.07 23.27 -2.00
C THR A 81 -4.16 22.91 -1.00
N LEU A 82 -4.10 21.71 -0.43
CA LEU A 82 -4.95 21.35 0.70
C LEU A 82 -4.27 21.82 1.98
N VAL A 83 -4.85 22.87 2.57
CA VAL A 83 -4.39 23.39 3.86
C VAL A 83 -5.08 22.60 4.97
N PHE A 84 -4.37 21.64 5.55
CA PHE A 84 -4.79 21.01 6.79
C PHE A 84 -4.22 21.81 7.97
N SER A 85 -5.08 22.57 8.64
CA SER A 85 -4.75 23.15 9.95
C SER A 85 -4.87 22.03 10.99
N TRP A 86 -3.83 21.20 11.12
CA TRP A 86 -3.67 20.29 12.25
C TRP A 86 -2.53 20.81 13.12
N LYS A 87 -2.86 21.15 14.37
CA LYS A 87 -1.90 21.64 15.39
C LYS A 87 -1.70 20.59 16.49
N PRO A 88 -1.06 19.44 16.23
CA PRO A 88 -0.56 18.63 17.32
C PRO A 88 0.72 19.32 17.86
N PHE A 89 0.74 19.65 19.15
CA PHE A 89 1.93 20.17 19.87
C PHE A 89 2.46 21.56 19.44
N GLY A 90 1.62 22.45 18.93
CA GLY A 90 1.99 23.87 18.74
C GLY A 90 2.76 24.20 17.47
N ASN A 91 3.29 23.20 16.76
CA ASN A 91 3.83 23.37 15.41
C ASN A 91 2.74 23.11 14.38
N SER A 92 2.38 24.13 13.60
CA SER A 92 1.47 23.96 12.47
C SER A 92 2.17 23.17 11.37
N PHE A 93 1.68 21.97 11.06
CA PHE A 93 1.99 21.34 9.78
C PHE A 93 1.35 22.21 8.69
N SER A 94 2.18 22.93 7.97
CA SER A 94 1.79 23.89 6.95
C SER A 94 1.54 23.16 5.63
N SER A 95 0.27 22.97 5.28
CA SER A 95 -0.28 22.69 3.94
C SER A 95 0.42 21.63 3.06
N PHE A 96 -0.33 20.62 2.62
CA PHE A 96 0.13 19.67 1.60
C PHE A 96 -0.54 19.97 0.26
N GLY A 97 0.27 20.14 -0.80
CA GLY A 97 -0.23 20.23 -2.16
C GLY A 97 -0.71 18.87 -2.66
N ILE A 98 -1.81 18.85 -3.38
CA ILE A 98 -2.25 17.69 -4.16
C ILE A 98 -2.39 18.06 -5.63
N GLN A 99 -2.15 17.08 -6.50
CA GLN A 99 -2.44 17.21 -7.93
C GLN A 99 -3.60 16.27 -8.28
N PRO A 100 -4.84 16.79 -8.38
CA PRO A 100 -6.03 15.97 -8.62
C PRO A 100 -5.93 15.07 -9.86
N LEU A 101 -5.30 15.57 -10.92
CA LEU A 101 -5.05 14.80 -12.14
C LEU A 101 -4.29 13.51 -11.85
N SER A 102 -3.20 13.59 -11.08
CA SER A 102 -2.35 12.46 -10.73
C SER A 102 -3.12 11.43 -9.90
N ILE A 103 -3.99 11.89 -8.99
CA ILE A 103 -4.87 11.02 -8.18
C ILE A 103 -5.86 10.28 -9.07
N VAL A 104 -6.56 10.99 -9.98
CA VAL A 104 -7.55 10.39 -10.88
C VAL A 104 -6.90 9.35 -11.79
N LEU A 105 -5.73 9.67 -12.35
CA LEU A 105 -4.99 8.74 -13.22
C LEU A 105 -4.44 7.54 -12.45
N LEU A 106 -4.00 7.74 -11.20
CA LEU A 106 -3.57 6.65 -10.32
C LEU A 106 -4.73 5.69 -10.02
N LEU A 107 -5.90 6.23 -9.64
CA LEU A 107 -7.10 5.43 -9.41
C LEU A 107 -7.49 4.67 -10.68
N PHE A 108 -7.47 5.32 -11.84
CA PHE A 108 -7.76 4.67 -13.11
C PHE A 108 -6.79 3.52 -13.42
N LEU A 109 -5.48 3.72 -13.18
CA LEU A 109 -4.46 2.69 -13.36
C LEU A 109 -4.71 1.48 -12.45
N VAL A 110 -5.00 1.75 -11.16
CA VAL A 110 -5.24 0.72 -10.15
C VAL A 110 -6.53 -0.05 -10.44
N LEU A 111 -7.63 0.64 -10.77
CA LEU A 111 -8.92 0.00 -11.04
C LEU A 111 -8.86 -0.91 -12.28
N ILE A 112 -8.21 -0.47 -13.35
CA ILE A 112 -8.07 -1.30 -14.57
C ILE A 112 -7.16 -2.51 -14.34
N ASN A 113 -6.12 -2.33 -13.53
CA ASN A 113 -5.13 -3.37 -13.25
C ASN A 113 -5.32 -3.99 -11.86
N TYR A 114 -6.55 -3.97 -11.34
CA TYR A 114 -6.85 -4.37 -9.97
C TYR A 114 -6.37 -5.79 -9.64
N SER A 115 -6.49 -6.72 -10.59
CA SER A 115 -5.99 -8.10 -10.42
C SER A 115 -4.47 -8.16 -10.23
N GLU A 116 -3.71 -7.36 -10.98
CA GLU A 116 -2.24 -7.29 -10.86
C GLU A 116 -1.86 -6.58 -9.56
N PHE A 117 -2.55 -5.51 -9.22
CA PHE A 117 -2.32 -4.75 -7.99
C PHE A 117 -2.65 -5.56 -6.73
N ARG A 118 -3.77 -6.30 -6.73
CA ARG A 118 -4.15 -7.19 -5.63
C ARG A 118 -3.10 -8.28 -5.41
N ASN A 119 -2.55 -8.86 -6.48
CA ASN A 119 -1.49 -9.86 -6.38
C ASN A 119 -0.19 -9.25 -5.81
N LEU A 120 0.18 -8.04 -6.25
CA LEU A 120 1.34 -7.32 -5.68
C LEU A 120 1.14 -6.97 -4.21
N LEU A 121 -0.05 -6.56 -3.81
CA LEU A 121 -0.37 -6.34 -2.40
C LEU A 121 -0.33 -7.65 -1.63
N ALA A 122 -0.88 -8.73 -2.18
CA ALA A 122 -0.84 -10.03 -1.53
C ALA A 122 0.60 -10.55 -1.36
N GLU A 123 1.46 -10.38 -2.35
CA GLU A 123 2.86 -10.82 -2.29
C GLU A 123 3.69 -10.01 -1.27
N ASN A 124 3.38 -8.72 -1.09
CA ASN A 124 4.13 -7.85 -0.16
C ASN A 124 3.50 -7.72 1.24
N PHE A 125 2.23 -8.06 1.42
CA PHE A 125 1.48 -7.87 2.67
C PHE A 125 0.76 -9.12 3.19
N THR A 126 0.79 -10.25 2.48
CA THR A 126 0.35 -11.53 3.06
C THR A 126 1.58 -12.23 3.61
N ASP A 127 1.62 -12.42 4.93
CA ASP A 127 2.60 -13.30 5.59
C ASP A 127 2.60 -14.64 4.83
N ASP A 128 3.79 -15.19 4.54
CA ASP A 128 3.92 -16.49 3.87
C ASP A 128 3.02 -17.49 4.63
N PRO A 129 2.17 -18.28 3.96
CA PRO A 129 1.34 -19.28 4.62
C PRO A 129 2.14 -20.18 5.57
N ASN A 130 3.39 -20.48 5.22
CA ASN A 130 4.30 -21.24 6.07
C ASN A 130 4.76 -20.45 7.30
N GLU A 131 5.04 -19.15 7.14
CA GLU A 131 5.42 -18.27 8.25
C GLU A 131 4.25 -18.05 9.23
N THR A 132 3.02 -17.97 8.71
CA THR A 132 1.80 -17.89 9.51
C THR A 132 1.61 -19.16 10.35
N ILE A 133 1.83 -20.33 9.76
CA ILE A 133 1.77 -21.63 10.45
C ILE A 133 2.87 -21.74 11.51
N GLU A 134 4.10 -21.33 11.20
CA GLU A 134 5.20 -21.33 12.18
C GLU A 134 4.95 -20.37 13.34
N ARG A 135 4.38 -19.19 13.06
CA ARG A 135 4.04 -18.20 14.08
C ARG A 135 2.95 -18.73 15.01
N GLN A 136 1.93 -19.38 14.45
CA GLN A 136 0.90 -20.05 15.25
C GLN A 136 1.49 -21.18 16.11
N LYS A 137 2.37 -22.02 15.55
CA LYS A 137 3.07 -23.06 16.32
C LYS A 137 3.86 -22.46 17.49
N ARG A 138 4.63 -21.39 17.26
CA ARG A 138 5.40 -20.68 18.31
C ARG A 138 4.50 -20.12 19.41
N ILE A 139 3.34 -19.56 19.05
CA ILE A 139 2.37 -19.04 20.02
C ILE A 139 1.76 -20.17 20.86
N VAL A 140 1.37 -21.28 20.23
CA VAL A 140 0.86 -22.47 20.92
C VAL A 140 1.92 -23.04 21.87
N GLU A 141 3.18 -23.12 21.43
CA GLU A 141 4.29 -23.65 22.24
C GLU A 141 4.62 -22.76 23.44
N LYS A 142 4.53 -21.44 23.27
CA LYS A 142 4.65 -20.50 24.38
C LYS A 142 3.55 -20.72 25.42
N TYR A 143 2.29 -20.80 24.98
CA TYR A 143 1.17 -21.06 25.90
C TYR A 143 1.24 -22.45 26.53
N TYR A 144 1.80 -23.42 25.81
CA TYR A 144 2.04 -24.75 26.34
C TYR A 144 3.01 -24.71 27.53
N GLU A 145 4.13 -24.00 27.42
CA GLU A 145 5.08 -23.85 28.52
C GLU A 145 4.49 -23.03 29.69
N GLU A 146 3.69 -21.99 29.42
CA GLU A 146 2.99 -21.23 30.47
C GLU A 146 1.98 -22.09 31.25
N LEU A 147 1.26 -22.98 30.56
CA LEU A 147 0.22 -23.83 31.15
C LEU A 147 0.76 -25.13 31.77
N LYS A 148 2.03 -25.45 31.54
CA LYS A 148 2.64 -26.72 31.96
C LYS A 148 2.61 -26.95 33.46
N SER A 149 2.70 -25.89 34.25
CA SER A 149 2.65 -25.91 35.72
C SER A 149 1.23 -25.87 36.29
N GLU A 150 0.21 -25.65 35.44
CA GLU A 150 -1.17 -25.46 35.89
C GLU A 150 -1.84 -26.79 36.28
N LYS A 151 -2.85 -26.72 37.16
CA LYS A 151 -3.60 -27.89 37.62
C LYS A 151 -4.55 -28.43 36.54
N TYR A 152 -4.81 -29.75 36.58
CA TYR A 152 -5.70 -30.42 35.63
C TYR A 152 -7.09 -29.75 35.53
N ILE A 153 -7.69 -29.38 36.67
CA ILE A 153 -9.00 -28.71 36.74
C ILE A 153 -9.02 -27.40 35.94
N LYS A 154 -7.94 -26.61 36.04
CA LYS A 154 -7.82 -25.33 35.33
C LYS A 154 -7.60 -25.51 33.83
N LEU A 155 -6.84 -26.53 33.43
CA LEU A 155 -6.70 -26.89 32.02
C LEU A 155 -8.04 -27.33 31.41
N GLN A 156 -8.82 -28.12 32.16
CA GLN A 156 -10.15 -28.57 31.74
C GLN A 156 -11.11 -27.38 31.61
N GLU A 157 -11.10 -26.44 32.56
CA GLU A 157 -11.88 -25.19 32.51
C GLU A 157 -11.59 -24.38 31.24
N ILE A 158 -10.31 -24.25 30.85
CA ILE A 158 -9.91 -23.51 29.63
C ILE A 158 -10.49 -24.17 28.37
N VAL A 159 -10.49 -25.51 28.32
CA VAL A 159 -11.03 -26.26 27.18
C VAL A 159 -12.56 -26.18 27.12
N ASP A 160 -13.22 -26.26 28.28
CA ASP A 160 -14.68 -26.21 28.39
C ASP A 160 -15.21 -24.79 28.08
N ASN A 161 -14.46 -23.75 28.47
CA ASN A 161 -14.78 -22.34 28.20
C ASN A 161 -14.07 -21.76 26.96
N LYS A 162 -13.95 -22.55 25.88
CA LYS A 162 -13.25 -22.16 24.63
C LYS A 162 -13.60 -20.80 24.02
N LYS A 163 -14.78 -20.24 24.32
CA LYS A 163 -15.21 -18.91 23.81
C LYS A 163 -14.55 -17.73 24.54
N MET A 164 -14.04 -17.97 25.75
CA MET A 164 -13.45 -16.93 26.60
C MET A 164 -11.94 -16.78 26.37
N TYR A 165 -11.32 -17.75 25.69
CA TYR A 165 -9.88 -17.83 25.47
C TYR A 165 -9.51 -17.81 24.00
N ARG A 166 -8.27 -17.43 23.70
CA ARG A 166 -7.71 -17.52 22.35
C ARG A 166 -7.59 -18.98 21.93
N ILE A 167 -7.80 -19.26 20.64
CA ILE A 167 -7.81 -20.64 20.10
C ILE A 167 -6.47 -21.34 20.38
N GLU A 168 -5.35 -20.64 20.24
CA GLU A 168 -4.00 -21.16 20.48
C GLU A 168 -3.79 -21.56 21.94
N TYR A 169 -4.41 -20.82 22.88
CA TYR A 169 -4.39 -21.11 24.31
C TYR A 169 -5.19 -22.38 24.64
N VAL A 170 -6.34 -22.55 24.00
CA VAL A 170 -7.19 -23.75 24.13
C VAL A 170 -6.49 -24.99 23.54
N ILE A 171 -5.81 -24.83 22.39
CA ILE A 171 -5.03 -25.91 21.76
C ILE A 171 -3.89 -26.36 22.69
N ALA A 172 -3.16 -25.42 23.28
CA ALA A 172 -2.10 -25.71 24.24
C ALA A 172 -2.63 -26.46 25.48
N ALA A 173 -3.75 -26.01 26.05
CA ALA A 173 -4.39 -26.66 27.21
C ALA A 173 -4.85 -28.10 26.88
N ARG A 174 -5.44 -28.31 25.70
CA ARG A 174 -5.87 -29.64 25.25
C ARG A 174 -4.69 -30.60 25.09
N LYS A 175 -3.59 -30.13 24.49
CA LYS A 175 -2.36 -30.93 24.33
C LYS A 175 -1.80 -31.41 25.68
N LEU A 176 -1.79 -30.52 26.68
CA LEU A 176 -1.36 -30.87 28.05
C LEU A 176 -2.28 -31.88 28.74
N LEU A 177 -3.60 -31.76 28.55
CA LEU A 177 -4.57 -32.71 29.10
C LEU A 177 -4.38 -34.10 28.52
N GLU A 178 -4.18 -34.21 27.21
CA GLU A 178 -3.91 -35.49 26.53
C GLU A 178 -2.60 -36.12 27.01
N GLU A 179 -1.52 -35.34 27.12
CA GLU A 179 -0.24 -35.86 27.60
C GLU A 179 -0.30 -36.37 29.05
N ARG A 180 -1.02 -35.66 29.92
CA ARG A 180 -1.20 -36.08 31.31
C ARG A 180 -2.10 -37.32 31.44
N ARG A 181 -3.07 -37.47 30.55
CA ARG A 181 -3.95 -38.65 30.49
C ARG A 181 -3.21 -39.90 30.03
N ASN A 182 -2.27 -39.75 29.10
CA ASN A 182 -1.45 -40.86 28.58
C ASN A 182 -0.30 -41.27 29.50
N LYS A 183 -0.01 -40.49 30.55
CA LYS A 183 1.03 -40.76 31.56
C LYS A 183 0.47 -41.40 32.85
N GLN A 184 -0.85 -41.59 32.94
CA GLN A 184 -1.54 -42.35 34.00
C GLN A 184 -1.82 -43.77 33.51
#